data_AF-A0A9D3ZZE4-F1
#
_entry.id   AF-A0A9D3ZZE4-F1
#
_cell.length_a   1.000
_cell.length_b   1.000
_cell.length_c   1.000
_cell.angle_alpha   90.00
_cell.angle_beta   90.00
_cell.angle_gamma   90.00
#
_symmetry.space_group_name_H-M   'P 1'
#
loop_
_entity.id
_entity.type
_entity.pdbx_description
1 polymer ?
#
loop_
_entity_poly.entity_id
_entity_poly.type
_entity_poly.pdbx_seq_one_letter_code
_entity_poly.pdbx_strand_id
1 'polypeptide(L)'
;MYELHFGVPLSSSILNSINTHLDARTISVLLRHCELKLLFVDTLPQSLALEAISLFPPNESPRFSLIQDDYDDAGGSNSSPFTVDSRFCCKYESLVEKGNPNFK
;
A
#
# COMPACT_ATOMS: atom_id res chain seq x y z
N MET A 1 4.13 -10.67 -0.26
CA MET A 1 3.54 -10.42 1.10
C MET A 1 4.25 -11.12 2.28
N TYR A 2 5.12 -12.13 2.09
CA TYR A 2 5.75 -12.82 3.24
C TYR A 2 6.74 -11.94 4.02
N GLU A 3 7.54 -11.14 3.32
CA GLU A 3 8.65 -10.37 3.91
C GLU A 3 8.18 -9.31 4.93
N LEU A 4 6.99 -8.74 4.72
CA LEU A 4 6.40 -7.74 5.61
C LEU A 4 6.15 -8.28 7.02
N HIS A 5 5.86 -9.59 7.16
CA HIS A 5 5.67 -10.22 8.46
C HIS A 5 6.95 -10.21 9.32
N PHE A 6 8.12 -10.04 8.71
CA PHE A 6 9.40 -9.94 9.40
C PHE A 6 9.89 -8.49 9.43
N GLY A 7 9.86 -7.80 8.28
CA GLY A 7 10.38 -6.44 8.17
C GLY A 7 9.61 -5.42 9.01
N VAL A 8 8.28 -5.51 9.07
CA VAL A 8 7.46 -4.52 9.80
C VAL A 8 7.69 -4.61 11.31
N PRO A 9 7.63 -5.78 11.97
CA PRO A 9 7.99 -5.89 13.38
C PRO A 9 9.44 -5.46 13.68
N LEU A 10 10.40 -5.77 12.81
CA LEU A 10 11.80 -5.36 12.97
C LEU A 10 11.98 -3.83 12.89
N SER A 11 11.11 -3.14 12.16
CA SER A 11 11.06 -1.67 12.07
C SER A 11 10.32 -0.99 13.24
N SER A 12 10.05 -1.72 14.33
CA SER A 12 9.23 -1.24 15.47
C SER A 12 7.84 -0.75 15.05
N SER A 13 7.28 -1.33 13.99
CA SER A 13 5.97 -1.00 13.45
C SER A 13 4.99 -2.17 13.61
N ILE A 14 3.70 -1.87 13.56
CA ILE A 14 2.64 -2.88 13.66
C ILE A 14 2.13 -3.20 12.26
N LEU A 15 2.11 -4.48 11.90
CA LEU A 15 1.54 -4.96 10.65
C LEU A 15 0.05 -5.25 10.84
N ASN A 16 -0.80 -4.60 10.04
CA ASN A 16 -2.22 -4.92 9.95
C ASN A 16 -2.54 -5.48 8.56
N SER A 17 -2.95 -6.74 8.49
CA SER A 17 -3.35 -7.40 7.24
C SER A 17 -4.86 -7.29 7.05
N ILE A 18 -5.30 -6.68 5.95
CA ILE A 18 -6.72 -6.50 5.63
C ILE A 18 -7.15 -7.55 4.61
N ASN A 19 -8.32 -8.15 4.83
CA ASN A 19 -8.90 -9.12 3.91
C ASN A 19 -9.42 -8.42 2.65
N THR A 20 -8.94 -8.85 1.48
CA THR A 20 -9.32 -8.32 0.17
C THR A 20 -10.72 -8.75 -0.30
N HIS A 21 -11.37 -9.69 0.40
CA HIS A 21 -12.78 -10.04 0.16
C HIS A 21 -13.77 -9.02 0.74
N LEU A 22 -13.30 -8.03 1.50
CA LEU A 22 -14.12 -6.94 2.02
C LEU A 22 -14.42 -5.90 0.92
N ASP A 23 -15.52 -5.18 1.08
CA ASP A 23 -15.88 -4.08 0.19
C ASP A 23 -15.05 -2.82 0.48
N ALA A 24 -14.93 -1.94 -0.52
CA ALA A 24 -14.13 -0.73 -0.43
C ALA A 24 -14.53 0.18 0.75
N ARG A 25 -15.83 0.26 1.09
CA ARG A 25 -16.31 1.06 2.22
C ARG A 25 -15.82 0.50 3.55
N THR A 26 -15.89 -0.81 3.76
CA THR A 26 -15.38 -1.43 4.99
C THR A 26 -13.87 -1.26 5.10
N ILE A 27 -13.14 -1.46 4.00
CA ILE A 27 -11.68 -1.24 3.97
C ILE A 27 -11.37 0.22 4.32
N SER A 28 -12.09 1.20 3.75
CA SER A 28 -11.91 2.62 4.06
C SER A 28 -12.09 2.93 5.55
N VAL A 29 -13.13 2.37 6.18
CA VAL A 29 -13.38 2.54 7.63
C VAL A 29 -12.26 1.92 8.46
N LEU A 30 -11.80 0.71 8.13
CA LEU A 30 -10.70 0.04 8.83
C LEU A 30 -9.39 0.82 8.72
N LEU A 31 -9.07 1.26 7.51
CA LEU A 31 -7.88 2.05 7.21
C LEU A 31 -7.86 3.35 8.06
N ARG A 32 -9.00 4.05 8.15
CA ARG A 32 -9.15 5.26 8.97
C ARG A 32 -9.05 4.98 10.47
N HIS A 33 -9.74 3.94 10.95
CA HIS A 33 -9.73 3.57 12.36
C HIS A 33 -8.34 3.15 12.86
N CYS A 34 -7.51 2.56 12.00
CA CYS A 34 -6.16 2.15 12.33
C CYS A 34 -5.11 3.26 12.22
N GLU A 35 -5.48 4.49 11.84
CA GLU A 35 -4.55 5.62 11.64
C GLU A 35 -3.29 5.22 10.83
N LEU A 36 -3.51 4.54 9.71
CA LEU A 36 -2.42 3.95 8.95
C LEU A 36 -1.38 4.99 8.50
N LYS A 37 -0.11 4.59 8.55
CA LYS A 37 1.02 5.41 8.07
C LYS A 37 1.61 4.90 6.76
N LEU A 38 1.29 3.68 6.37
CA LEU A 38 1.77 3.05 5.16
C LEU A 38 0.79 1.93 4.76
N LEU A 39 0.58 1.76 3.45
CA LEU A 39 -0.33 0.76 2.90
C LEU A 39 0.37 -0.01 1.78
N PHE A 40 0.68 -1.28 2.05
CA PHE A 40 1.19 -2.18 1.02
C PHE A 40 0.01 -2.83 0.29
N VAL A 41 0.01 -2.81 -1.04
CA VAL A 41 -1.08 -3.32 -1.87
C VAL A 41 -0.50 -4.14 -3.00
N ASP A 42 -0.94 -5.38 -3.14
CA ASP A 42 -0.59 -6.22 -4.28
C ASP A 42 -1.27 -5.71 -5.56
N THR A 43 -0.76 -6.11 -6.72
CA THR A 43 -1.26 -5.76 -8.06
C THR A 43 -2.76 -6.06 -8.23
N LEU A 44 -3.22 -7.23 -7.78
CA LEU A 44 -4.59 -7.70 -7.95
C LEU A 44 -5.64 -6.81 -7.22
N PRO A 45 -5.53 -6.53 -5.91
CA PRO A 45 -6.48 -5.68 -5.19
C PRO A 45 -6.23 -4.17 -5.33
N GLN A 46 -5.38 -3.73 -6.26
CA GLN A 46 -5.01 -2.31 -6.39
C GLN A 46 -6.23 -1.40 -6.60
N SER A 47 -7.15 -1.78 -7.48
CA SER A 47 -8.37 -1.00 -7.76
C SER A 47 -9.25 -0.84 -6.51
N LEU A 48 -9.42 -1.91 -5.74
CA LEU A 48 -10.17 -1.93 -4.49
C LEU A 48 -9.55 -1.00 -3.43
N ALA A 49 -8.22 -1.02 -3.31
CA ALA A 49 -7.51 -0.14 -2.37
C ALA A 49 -7.66 1.34 -2.75
N LEU A 50 -7.56 1.66 -4.05
CA LEU A 50 -7.77 3.03 -4.54
C LEU A 50 -9.20 3.51 -4.35
N GLU A 51 -10.19 2.64 -4.59
CA GLU A 51 -11.59 2.94 -4.31
C GLU A 51 -11.77 3.25 -2.82
N ALA A 52 -11.23 2.43 -1.92
CA ALA A 52 -11.30 2.64 -0.48
C ALA A 52 -10.67 3.99 -0.05
N ILE A 53 -9.55 4.38 -0.66
CA ILE A 53 -8.88 5.66 -0.41
C ILE A 53 -9.73 6.83 -0.93
N SER A 54 -10.39 6.70 -2.08
CA SER A 54 -11.25 7.74 -2.64
C SER A 54 -12.44 8.10 -1.74
N LEU A 55 -12.82 7.19 -0.84
CA LEU A 55 -13.88 7.38 0.15
C LEU A 55 -13.44 8.14 1.41
N PHE A 56 -12.17 8.55 1.50
CA PHE A 56 -11.67 9.31 2.66
C PHE A 56 -12.23 10.74 2.66
N PRO A 57 -12.53 11.31 3.85
CA PRO A 57 -12.96 12.69 3.93
C PRO A 57 -11.80 13.62 3.52
N PRO A 58 -12.10 14.80 2.95
CA PRO A 58 -11.07 15.71 2.40
C PRO A 58 -10.06 16.24 3.42
N ASN A 59 -10.32 16.07 4.71
CA ASN A 59 -9.44 16.51 5.81
C ASN A 59 -8.53 15.38 6.35
N GLU A 60 -8.74 14.13 5.93
CA GLU A 60 -7.93 12.98 6.35
C GLU A 60 -7.29 12.39 5.09
N SER A 61 -6.12 12.91 4.71
CA SER A 61 -5.31 12.31 3.65
C SER A 61 -4.19 11.50 4.30
N PRO A 62 -4.28 10.15 4.33
CA PRO A 62 -3.18 9.35 4.87
C PRO A 62 -1.91 9.61 4.05
N ARG A 63 -0.76 9.66 4.71
CA ARG A 63 0.51 9.49 4.01
C ARG A 63 0.59 7.99 3.71
N PHE A 64 0.41 7.59 2.45
CA PHE A 64 0.53 6.19 2.06
C PHE A 64 1.59 6.04 0.97
N SER A 65 2.25 4.89 0.93
CA SER A 65 3.09 4.53 -0.20
C SER A 65 2.53 3.25 -0.76
N LEU A 66 1.80 3.35 -1.87
CA LEU A 66 1.37 2.20 -2.64
C LEU A 66 2.63 1.53 -3.19
N ILE A 67 2.83 0.31 -2.74
CA ILE A 67 3.99 -0.49 -3.08
C ILE A 67 3.54 -1.67 -3.91
N GLN A 68 3.75 -1.53 -5.23
CA GLN A 68 3.48 -2.55 -6.24
C GLN A 68 4.61 -3.58 -6.23
N ASP A 69 4.25 -4.86 -6.15
CA ASP A 69 5.15 -6.00 -6.25
C ASP A 69 5.14 -6.47 -7.72
N ASP A 70 6.23 -6.22 -8.46
CA ASP A 70 6.34 -6.59 -9.87
C ASP A 70 6.77 -8.06 -9.99
N TYR A 71 5.85 -9.00 -9.79
CA TYR A 71 6.04 -10.37 -10.26
C TYR A 71 5.65 -10.45 -11.75
N ASP A 72 6.61 -10.14 -12.61
CA ASP A 72 6.72 -10.33 -14.07
C ASP A 72 5.52 -10.01 -15.02
N ASP A 73 5.87 -9.13 -15.96
CA ASP A 73 5.24 -8.80 -17.23
C ASP A 73 5.14 -10.02 -18.17
N ALA A 74 3.90 -10.46 -18.46
CA ALA A 74 3.59 -11.22 -19.66
C ALA A 74 2.12 -11.03 -20.08
N GLY A 75 1.86 -9.89 -20.72
CA GLY A 75 0.75 -9.74 -21.67
C GLY A 75 -0.55 -9.21 -21.07
N GLY A 76 -0.76 -7.91 -21.19
CA GLY A 76 -2.08 -7.33 -20.99
C GLY A 76 -2.02 -5.85 -20.65
N SER A 77 -1.96 -5.02 -21.69
CA SER A 77 -2.34 -3.61 -21.66
C SER A 77 -3.45 -3.35 -20.66
N ASN A 78 -3.18 -2.49 -19.67
CA ASN A 78 -3.96 -1.30 -19.35
C ASN A 78 -3.36 -0.70 -18.07
N SER A 79 -2.26 0.01 -18.23
CA SER A 79 -1.93 1.11 -17.32
C SER A 79 -3.05 2.15 -17.44
N SER A 80 -4.17 1.90 -16.75
CA SER A 80 -5.22 2.90 -16.63
C SER A 80 -4.56 4.15 -16.02
N PRO A 81 -4.75 5.34 -16.61
CA PRO A 81 -4.08 6.55 -16.20
C PRO A 81 -4.79 7.12 -14.97
N PHE A 82 -4.86 6.36 -13.89
CA PHE A 82 -5.30 6.90 -12.62
C PHE A 82 -4.06 7.40 -11.90
N THR A 83 -3.88 8.72 -11.96
CA THR A 83 -2.81 9.44 -11.28
C THR A 83 -3.03 9.35 -9.79
N VAL A 84 -2.66 8.22 -9.19
CA VAL A 84 -2.18 8.24 -7.82
C VAL A 84 -0.99 9.20 -7.87
N ASP A 85 -1.11 10.32 -7.17
CA ASP A 85 -0.05 11.33 -7.12
C ASP A 85 1.29 10.61 -6.89
N SER A 86 2.23 10.81 -7.82
CA SER A 86 3.50 10.05 -7.91
C SER A 86 4.33 10.13 -6.62
N ARG A 87 3.97 11.02 -5.70
CA ARG A 87 4.51 11.13 -4.34
C ARG A 87 4.12 9.97 -3.42
N PHE A 88 3.12 9.17 -3.79
CA PHE A 88 2.57 8.07 -2.99
C PHE A 88 2.72 6.70 -3.67
N CYS A 89 3.46 6.60 -4.78
CA CYS A 89 3.67 5.35 -5.51
C CYS A 89 5.17 5.02 -5.56
N CYS A 90 5.61 4.03 -4.78
CA CYS A 90 7.01 3.62 -4.70
C CYS A 90 7.08 2.11 -4.86
N LYS A 91 8.03 1.55 -5.60
CA LYS A 91 8.20 0.08 -5.62
C LYS A 91 8.76 -0.41 -4.28
N TYR A 92 8.44 -1.65 -3.91
CA TYR A 92 8.95 -2.28 -2.68
C TYR A 92 10.47 -2.29 -2.70
N GLU A 93 11.05 -2.76 -3.80
CA GLU A 93 12.49 -2.87 -3.97
C GLU A 93 13.18 -1.51 -3.82
N SER A 94 12.62 -0.46 -4.41
CA SER A 94 13.16 0.90 -4.27
C SER A 94 13.07 1.44 -2.84
N LEU A 95 12.17 0.94 -2.01
CA LEU A 95 12.12 1.26 -0.57
C LEU A 95 13.25 0.54 0.17
N VAL A 96 13.48 -0.74 -0.15
CA VAL A 96 14.53 -1.57 0.44
C VAL A 96 15.92 -1.02 0.09
N GLU A 97 16.15 -0.66 -1.19
CA GLU A 97 17.41 -0.07 -1.67
C GLU A 97 17.75 1.26 -0.99
N LYS A 98 16.73 2.07 -0.66
CA LYS A 98 16.90 3.35 0.07
C LYS A 98 17.13 3.14 1.57
N GLY A 99 17.07 1.91 2.06
CA GLY A 99 17.35 1.57 3.45
C GLY A 99 18.76 1.98 3.86
N ASN A 100 18.92 2.45 5.10
CA ASN A 100 20.24 2.75 5.64
C ASN A 100 20.84 1.46 6.24
N PRO A 101 21.95 0.92 5.69
CA PRO A 101 22.57 -0.30 6.22
C PRO A 101 23.16 -0.12 7.63
N ASN A 102 23.34 1.12 8.08
CA ASN A 102 23.83 1.46 9.41
C ASN A 102 22.69 1.87 10.37
N PHE A 103 21.42 1.63 10.02
CA PHE A 103 20.30 1.91 10.89
C PHE A 103 20.43 1.06 12.17
N LYS A 104 20.57 1.75 13.31
CA LYS A 104 20.67 1.16 14.66
C LYS A 104 19.43 1.47 15.46
#